data_AF-A0A9P0K3S0-F1
#
_entry.id   AF-A0A9P0K3S0-F1
#
_cell.length_a   1.000
_cell.length_b   1.000
_cell.length_c   1.000
_cell.angle_alpha   90.00
_cell.angle_beta   90.00
_cell.angle_gamma   90.00
#
_symmetry.space_group_name_H-M   'P 1'
#
loop_
_entity.id
_entity.type
_entity.pdbx_description
1 polymer ?
#
loop_
_entity_poly.entity_id
_entity_poly.type
_entity_poly.pdbx_seq_one_letter_code
_entity_poly.pdbx_strand_id
1 'polypeptide(L)' 'MITRMVSTTVIKMVEVKTSKANLRNKMKQIIKDIPNPERQKQSKKVVEKLFNLKQYRNAKTISIFLSMKTEIDTEPVI' A
#
# COMPACT_ATOMS: atom_id res chain seq x y z
N MET A 1 32.67 -7.21 23.78
CA MET A 1 32.40 -6.72 22.40
C MET A 1 30.98 -7.08 21.89
N ILE A 2 30.38 -8.19 22.36
CA ILE A 2 29.06 -8.68 21.89
C ILE A 2 27.87 -7.80 22.37
N THR A 3 27.93 -7.21 23.58
CA THR A 3 26.83 -6.43 24.18
C THR A 3 26.51 -5.12 23.46
N ARG A 4 27.49 -4.50 22.77
CA ARG A 4 27.31 -3.25 22.01
C ARG A 4 26.55 -3.47 20.70
N MET A 5 26.72 -4.62 20.06
CA MET A 5 26.14 -4.91 18.74
C MET A 5 24.63 -5.22 18.81
N VAL A 6 24.18 -5.85 19.90
CA VAL A 6 22.75 -6.11 20.20
C VAL A 6 21.99 -4.80 20.43
N SER A 7 22.59 -3.85 21.16
CA SER A 7 21.99 -2.54 21.45
C SER A 7 21.72 -1.71 20.20
N THR A 8 22.67 -1.65 19.26
CA THR A 8 22.51 -0.91 18.00
C THR A 8 21.41 -1.50 17.10
N THR A 9 21.27 -2.83 17.06
CA THR A 9 20.25 -3.50 16.25
C THR A 9 18.85 -3.22 16.77
N VAL A 10 18.67 -3.24 18.10
CA VAL A 10 17.40 -2.92 18.75
C VAL A 10 17.03 -1.44 18.53
N ILE A 11 17.99 -0.52 18.72
CA ILE A 11 17.76 0.91 18.47
C ILE A 11 17.35 1.16 17.01
N LYS A 12 18.05 0.56 16.05
CA LYS A 12 17.72 0.67 14.63
C LYS A 12 16.35 0.08 14.30
N MET A 13 15.96 -1.02 14.94
CA MET A 13 14.62 -1.59 14.77
C MET A 13 13.53 -0.67 15.31
N VAL A 14 13.75 -0.06 16.48
CA VAL A 14 12.83 0.91 17.08
C VAL A 14 12.70 2.15 16.18
N GLU A 15 13.82 2.67 15.69
CA GLU A 15 13.84 3.82 14.76
C GLU A 15 13.06 3.53 13.46
N VAL A 16 13.26 2.34 12.87
CA VAL A 16 12.51 1.91 11.68
C VAL A 16 11.03 1.77 11.99
N LYS A 17 10.65 1.24 13.16
CA LYS A 17 9.25 1.11 13.57
C LYS A 17 8.59 2.48 13.73
N THR A 18 9.23 3.40 14.43
CA THR A 18 8.75 4.77 14.65
C THR A 18 8.62 5.52 13.34
N SER A 19 9.64 5.46 12.48
CA SER A 19 9.61 6.12 11.17
C SER A 19 8.49 5.58 10.28
N LYS A 20 8.27 4.26 10.27
CA LYS A 20 7.12 3.65 9.56
C LYS A 20 5.78 4.09 10.14
N ALA A 21 5.66 4.19 11.46
CA ALA A 21 4.42 4.64 12.11
C ALA A 21 4.10 6.10 11.73
N ASN A 22 5.09 6.98 11.79
CA ASN A 22 4.94 8.39 11.41
C ASN A 22 4.52 8.54 9.94
N LEU A 23 5.17 7.81 9.04
CA LEU A 23 4.80 7.83 7.62
C LEU A 23 3.39 7.31 7.39
N ARG A 24 2.99 6.19 8.03
CA ARG A 24 1.63 5.65 7.90
C ARG A 24 0.58 6.64 8.39
N ASN A 25 0.82 7.34 9.49
CA ASN A 25 -0.10 8.34 10.01
C ASN A 25 -0.26 9.51 9.04
N LYS A 26 0.86 9.98 8.47
CA LYS A 26 0.83 11.02 7.41
C LYS A 26 0.05 10.55 6.19
N MET A 27 0.30 9.35 5.70
CA MET A 27 -0.39 8.78 4.53
C MET A 27 -1.88 8.58 4.77
N LYS A 28 -2.28 8.13 5.97
CA LYS A 28 -3.70 7.99 6.33
C LYS A 28 -4.47 9.30 6.19
N GLN A 29 -3.88 10.42 6.62
CA GLN A 29 -4.51 11.73 6.47
C GLN A 29 -4.62 12.12 5.00
N ILE A 30 -3.52 12.04 4.25
CA ILE A 30 -3.52 12.35 2.81
C ILE A 30 -4.59 11.55 2.07
N ILE A 31 -4.69 10.24 2.32
CA ILE A 31 -5.63 9.34 1.64
C ILE A 31 -7.08 9.64 2.05
N LYS A 32 -7.32 10.00 3.31
CA LYS A 32 -8.64 10.37 3.83
C LYS A 32 -9.17 11.63 3.17
N ASP A 33 -8.28 12.58 2.87
CA ASP A 33 -8.64 13.88 2.29
C ASP A 33 -8.88 13.81 0.77
N ILE A 34 -8.61 12.67 0.11
CA ILE A 34 -8.91 12.47 -1.31
C ILE A 34 -10.44 12.35 -1.51
N PRO A 35 -11.06 13.21 -2.34
CA PRO A 35 -12.48 13.12 -2.66
C PRO A 35 -12.83 11.82 -3.40
N ASN A 36 -14.03 11.27 -3.14
CA ASN A 36 -14.50 10.04 -3.79
C ASN A 36 -14.45 10.07 -5.33
N PRO A 37 -14.83 11.17 -6.03
CA PRO A 37 -14.74 11.20 -7.49
C PRO A 37 -13.30 11.07 -8.01
N GLU A 38 -12.34 11.73 -7.36
CA GLU A 38 -10.93 11.63 -7.74
C GLU A 38 -10.37 10.23 -7.42
N ARG A 39 -10.81 9.61 -6.31
CA ARG A 39 -10.48 8.22 -6.01
C ARG A 39 -10.96 7.27 -7.09
N GLN A 40 -12.24 7.36 -7.49
CA GLN A 40 -12.80 6.53 -8.56
C GLN A 40 -12.06 6.72 -9.90
N LYS A 41 -11.74 7.97 -10.25
CA LYS A 41 -10.96 8.29 -11.44
C LYS A 41 -9.56 7.67 -11.40
N GLN A 42 -8.91 7.68 -10.24
CA GLN A 42 -7.62 7.01 -10.07
C GLN A 42 -7.75 5.49 -10.10
N SER A 43 -8.79 4.92 -9.50
CA SER A 43 -9.07 3.48 -9.55
C SER A 43 -9.21 2.99 -10.99
N LYS A 44 -9.99 3.69 -11.82
CA LYS A 44 -10.15 3.37 -13.25
C LYS A 44 -8.79 3.33 -13.97
N LYS A 45 -7.96 4.35 -13.79
CA LYS A 45 -6.61 4.40 -14.38
C LYS A 45 -5.70 3.27 -13.90
N VAL A 46 -5.81 2.84 -12.65
CA VAL A 46 -5.02 1.74 -12.10
C VAL A 46 -5.49 0.40 -12.69
N VAL A 47 -6.81 0.19 -12.77
CA VAL A 47 -7.40 -1.01 -13.38
C VAL A 47 -7.04 -1.13 -14.87
N GLU A 48 -7.16 -0.04 -15.63
CA GLU A 48 -6.74 0.00 -17.04
C GLU A 48 -5.27 -0.39 -17.20
N LYS A 49 -4.38 0.11 -16.33
CA LYS A 49 -2.97 -0.28 -16.34
C LYS A 49 -2.80 -1.75 -15.99
N LEU A 50 -3.49 -2.23 -14.95
CA LEU A 50 -3.43 -3.62 -14.50
C LEU A 50 -3.81 -4.58 -15.64
N PHE A 51 -4.92 -4.32 -16.34
CA PHE A 51 -5.40 -5.16 -17.44
C PHE A 51 -4.48 -5.14 -18.66
N ASN A 52 -3.61 -4.13 -18.79
CA ASN A 52 -2.61 -4.05 -19.84
C ASN A 52 -1.28 -4.75 -19.49
N LEU A 53 -1.10 -5.20 -18.25
CA LEU A 53 0.09 -5.96 -17.86
C LEU A 53 0.03 -7.39 -18.41
N LYS A 54 1.14 -7.83 -19.03
CA LYS A 54 1.29 -9.23 -19.47
C LYS A 54 1.15 -10.20 -18.30
N GLN A 55 1.64 -9.82 -17.12
CA GLN A 55 1.56 -10.61 -15.90
C GLN A 55 0.11 -10.86 -15.48
N TYR A 56 -0.74 -9.83 -15.55
CA TYR A 56 -2.15 -9.96 -15.24
C TYR A 56 -2.85 -10.87 -16.27
N ARG A 57 -2.64 -10.61 -17.57
CA ARG A 57 -3.26 -11.40 -18.65
C ARG A 57 -2.85 -12.88 -18.66
N ASN A 58 -1.64 -13.19 -18.21
CA ASN A 58 -1.10 -14.55 -18.20
C ASN A 58 -1.34 -15.28 -16.86
N ALA A 59 -1.85 -14.59 -15.84
CA ALA A 59 -2.11 -15.20 -14.55
C ALA A 59 -3.32 -16.15 -14.64
N LYS A 60 -3.13 -17.39 -14.20
CA LYS A 60 -4.23 -18.37 -14.07
C LYS A 60 -5.04 -18.19 -12.79
N THR A 61 -4.43 -17.58 -11.78
CA THR A 61 -5.01 -17.36 -10.46
C THR A 61 -4.50 -16.04 -9.93
N ILE A 62 -5.40 -15.22 -9.40
CA ILE A 62 -5.10 -13.89 -8.88
C ILE A 62 -5.57 -13.85 -7.43
N SER A 63 -4.69 -13.45 -6.52
CA SER A 63 -5.06 -13.09 -5.16
C SER A 63 -5.27 -11.59 -5.10
N ILE A 64 -6.46 -11.19 -4.67
CA ILE A 64 -6.85 -9.79 -4.58
C ILE A 64 -7.65 -9.54 -3.31
N PHE A 65 -7.58 -8.32 -2.79
CA PHE A 65 -8.34 -7.88 -1.62
C PHE A 65 -9.65 -7.22 -2.05
N LEU A 66 -10.65 -7.24 -1.16
CA LEU A 66 -11.86 -6.42 -1.29
C LEU A 66 -11.55 -5.01 -0.78
N SER A 67 -11.67 -4.01 -1.66
CA SER A 67 -11.25 -2.65 -1.37
C SER A 67 -12.06 -1.98 -0.26
N MET A 68 -11.37 -1.30 0.65
CA MET A 68 -11.97 -0.39 1.62
C MET A 68 -12.17 1.02 1.02
N LYS A 69 -12.94 1.87 1.71
CA LYS A 69 -13.26 3.25 1.29
C LYS A 69 -12.03 4.14 1.00
N THR A 70 -10.88 3.81 1.57
CA THR A 70 -9.64 4.57 1.43
C THR A 70 -8.66 3.94 0.43
N GLU A 71 -9.02 2.85 -0.23
CA GLU A 71 -8.15 2.10 -1.12
C GLU A 71 -8.54 2.32 -2.59
N ILE A 72 -7.74 1.76 -3.49
CA ILE A 72 -8.12 1.62 -4.90
C ILE A 72 -9.28 0.65 -4.97
N ASP A 73 -10.30 1.01 -5.75
CA ASP A 73 -11.45 0.16 -6.00
C ASP A 73 -11.01 -1.06 -6.83
N THR A 74 -11.16 -2.24 -6.24
CA THR A 74 -10.81 -3.53 -6.83
C THR A 74 -12.01 -4.30 -7.36
N GLU A 75 -13.23 -3.77 -7.25
CA GLU A 75 -14.45 -4.41 -7.77
C GLU A 75 -14.34 -4.78 -9.25
N PRO A 76 -13.79 -3.94 -10.15
CA PRO A 76 -13.68 -4.31 -11.57
C PRO A 76 -12.77 -5.51 -11.87
N VAL A 77 -11.97 -5.97 -10.91
CA VAL A 77 -11.01 -7.07 -11.08
C VAL A 77 -11.61 -8.43 -10.70
N ILE A 78 -12.75 -8.44 -9.98
CA ILE A 78 -13.42 -9.63 -9.43
C ILE A 78 -14.68 -9.95 -10.23
#